data_AF-A0A399RE08-F1
#
_entry.id   AF-A0A399RE08-F1
#
_cell.length_a   1.000
_cell.length_b   1.000
_cell.length_c   1.000
_cell.angle_alpha   90.00
_cell.angle_beta   90.00
_cell.angle_gamma   90.00
#
_symmetry.space_group_name_H-M   'P 1'
#
loop_
_entity.id
_entity.type
_entity.pdbx_description
1 polymer ?
#
loop_
_entity_poly.entity_id
_entity_poly.type
_entity_poly.pdbx_seq_one_letter_code
_entity_poly.pdbx_strand_id
1 'polypeptide(L)'
;MKFFIINSFRAMVYIAYLAIIACGVLLGIYQHGQFAAGYGLTGDIARVAEIVGFTIAGWIVASVICGLIVAVLDIRDDINDRLPDARRDS
;
A
#
# COMPACT_ATOMS: atom_id res chain seq x y z
N MET A 1 -26.48 -3.70 4.18
CA MET A 1 -25.59 -2.57 4.54
C MET A 1 -24.16 -3.02 4.85
N LYS A 2 -23.92 -4.02 5.72
CA LYS A 2 -22.59 -4.62 5.97
C LYS A 2 -21.83 -5.03 4.68
N PHE A 3 -22.49 -5.69 3.72
CA PHE A 3 -21.89 -6.08 2.43
C PHE A 3 -21.34 -4.90 1.59
N PHE A 4 -21.97 -3.72 1.65
CA PHE A 4 -21.53 -2.56 0.89
C PHE A 4 -20.28 -1.91 1.50
N ILE A 5 -20.21 -1.91 2.84
CA ILE A 5 -19.09 -1.36 3.62
C ILE A 5 -17.86 -2.28 3.52
N ILE A 6 -18.03 -3.60 3.64
CA ILE A 6 -16.93 -4.57 3.50
C ILE A 6 -16.35 -4.53 2.07
N ASN A 7 -17.20 -4.39 1.06
CA ASN A 7 -16.76 -4.29 -0.33
C ASN A 7 -16.05 -2.95 -0.63
N SER A 8 -16.51 -1.84 -0.05
CA SER A 8 -15.89 -0.52 -0.27
C SER A 8 -14.53 -0.37 0.43
N PHE A 9 -14.35 -0.94 1.63
CA PHE A 9 -13.04 -0.95 2.30
C PHE A 9 -12.01 -1.77 1.51
N ARG A 10 -12.39 -2.94 0.99
CA ARG A 10 -11.51 -3.76 0.16
C ARG A 10 -11.11 -3.03 -1.14
N ALA A 11 -12.07 -2.34 -1.77
CA ALA A 11 -11.80 -1.51 -2.95
C ALA A 11 -10.82 -0.37 -2.65
N MET A 12 -10.95 0.29 -1.49
CA MET A 12 -10.04 1.34 -1.05
C MET A 12 -8.61 0.81 -0.89
N VAL A 13 -8.42 -0.37 -0.29
CA VAL A 13 -7.09 -0.99 -0.15
C VAL A 13 -6.47 -1.30 -1.51
N TYR A 14 -7.24 -1.75 -2.50
CA TYR A 14 -6.73 -1.97 -3.86
C TYR A 14 -6.28 -0.68 -4.54
N ILE A 15 -7.02 0.41 -4.37
CA ILE A 15 -6.62 1.72 -4.89
C ILE A 15 -5.35 2.19 -4.19
N ALA A 16 -5.28 2.08 -2.85
CA ALA A 16 -4.10 2.44 -2.08
C ALA A 16 -2.86 1.65 -2.50
N TYR A 17 -3.01 0.34 -2.75
CA TYR A 17 -1.93 -0.51 -3.23
C TYR A 17 -1.31 0.00 -4.54
N LEU A 18 -2.16 0.28 -5.54
CA LEU A 18 -1.71 0.82 -6.82
C LEU A 18 -1.13 2.23 -6.69
N ALA A 19 -1.72 3.08 -5.86
CA ALA A 19 -1.23 4.43 -5.61
C ALA A 19 0.16 4.43 -4.97
N ILE A 20 0.43 3.55 -4.01
CA ILE A 20 1.75 3.45 -3.36
C ILE A 20 2.81 2.98 -4.37
N ILE A 21 2.48 2.00 -5.22
CA ILE A 21 3.39 1.57 -6.29
C ILE A 21 3.67 2.72 -7.25
N ALA A 22 2.62 3.42 -7.71
CA ALA A 22 2.76 4.58 -8.59
C ALA A 22 3.63 5.68 -7.96
N CYS A 23 3.47 5.96 -6.66
CA CYS A 23 4.35 6.88 -5.93
C CYS A 23 5.81 6.42 -5.95
N GLY A 24 6.08 5.12 -5.78
CA GLY A 24 7.42 4.55 -5.92
C GLY A 24 8.01 4.79 -7.32
N VAL A 25 7.24 4.50 -8.38
CA VAL A 25 7.67 4.76 -9.76
C VAL A 25 7.97 6.25 -9.98
N LEU A 26 7.05 7.12 -9.58
CA LEU A 26 7.17 8.56 -9.76
C LEU A 26 8.36 9.14 -8.98
N LEU A 27 8.64 8.61 -7.79
CA LEU A 27 9.81 8.99 -7.01
C LEU A 27 11.11 8.59 -7.72
N GLY A 28 11.19 7.36 -8.24
CA GLY A 28 12.34 6.93 -9.05
C GLY A 28 12.54 7.76 -10.32
N ILE A 29 11.46 8.24 -10.96
CA ILE A 29 11.53 9.18 -12.08
C ILE A 29 12.04 10.56 -11.62
N TYR A 30 11.53 11.06 -10.48
CA TYR A 30 11.83 12.37 -9.93
C TYR A 30 13.30 12.54 -9.54
N GLN A 31 13.94 11.48 -9.04
CA GLN A 31 15.34 11.57 -8.62
C GLN A 31 16.35 11.63 -9.78
N HIS A 32 15.95 11.34 -11.02
CA HIS A 32 16.81 11.44 -12.20
C HIS A 32 18.16 10.69 -12.13
N GLY A 33 18.25 9.55 -11.44
CA GLY A 33 19.47 8.76 -11.33
C GLY A 33 20.40 9.20 -10.19
N GLN A 34 20.06 10.24 -9.42
CA GLN A 34 20.96 10.79 -8.40
C GLN A 34 21.17 9.84 -7.21
N PHE A 35 20.15 9.09 -6.79
CA PHE A 35 20.33 8.13 -5.71
C PHE A 35 21.26 7.00 -6.15
N ALA A 36 21.04 6.44 -7.34
CA ALA A 36 21.87 5.38 -7.90
C ALA A 36 23.30 5.86 -8.18
N ALA A 37 23.49 7.14 -8.55
CA ALA A 37 24.79 7.75 -8.70
C ALA A 37 25.60 7.81 -7.40
N GLY A 38 24.93 7.93 -6.25
CA GLY A 38 25.56 7.79 -4.94
C GLY A 38 26.20 6.41 -4.70
N TYR A 39 25.81 5.39 -5.47
CA TYR A 39 26.35 4.04 -5.44
C TYR A 39 27.28 3.72 -6.63
N GLY A 40 27.70 4.72 -7.39
CA GLY A 40 28.68 4.58 -8.48
C GLY A 40 28.10 4.22 -9.85
N LEU A 41 26.77 4.16 -9.99
CA LEU A 41 26.13 4.03 -11.30
C LEU A 41 26.12 5.38 -12.03
N THR A 42 26.29 5.38 -13.35
CA THR A 42 26.34 6.64 -14.13
C THR A 42 25.44 6.58 -15.36
N GLY A 43 25.09 7.77 -15.85
CA GLY A 43 24.31 7.95 -17.07
C GLY A 43 22.92 7.30 -17.01
N ASP A 44 22.44 6.84 -18.16
CA ASP A 44 21.09 6.28 -18.30
C ASP A 44 20.87 5.02 -17.44
N ILE A 45 21.92 4.25 -17.20
CA ILE A 45 21.86 3.05 -16.35
C ILE A 45 21.48 3.42 -14.92
N ALA A 46 22.00 4.52 -14.37
CA ALA A 46 21.65 4.98 -13.03
C ALA A 46 20.15 5.33 -12.94
N ARG A 47 19.63 6.02 -13.97
CA ARG A 47 18.22 6.40 -14.04
C ARG A 47 17.29 5.19 -14.13
N VAL A 48 17.63 4.21 -14.97
CA VAL A 48 16.84 2.97 -15.11
C VAL A 48 16.89 2.15 -13.82
N ALA A 49 18.08 1.97 -13.25
CA ALA A 49 18.27 1.23 -12.00
C ALA A 49 17.45 1.84 -10.86
N GLU A 50 17.39 3.17 -10.80
CA GLU A 50 16.62 3.88 -9.80
C GLU A 50 15.11 3.69 -9.97
N ILE A 51 14.57 3.86 -11.19
CA ILE A 51 13.15 3.61 -11.46
C ILE A 51 12.77 2.18 -11.08
N VAL A 52 13.57 1.20 -11.48
CA VAL A 52 13.32 -0.21 -11.14
C VAL A 52 13.41 -0.43 -9.63
N GLY A 53 14.45 0.08 -8.98
CA GLY A 53 14.67 -0.05 -7.54
C GLY A 53 13.53 0.54 -6.72
N PHE A 54 13.10 1.76 -7.03
CA PHE A 54 11.98 2.40 -6.33
C PHE A 54 10.61 1.79 -6.68
N THR A 55 10.44 1.22 -7.87
CA THR A 55 9.24 0.44 -8.20
C THR A 55 9.15 -0.81 -7.31
N ILE A 56 10.25 -1.57 -7.17
CA ILE A 56 10.30 -2.76 -6.32
C ILE A 56 10.11 -2.37 -4.85
N ALA A 57 10.78 -1.32 -4.38
CA ALA A 57 10.61 -0.81 -3.03
C ALA A 57 9.15 -0.38 -2.77
N GLY A 58 8.55 0.35 -3.72
CA GLY A 58 7.15 0.73 -3.67
C GLY A 58 6.20 -0.46 -3.60
N TRP A 59 6.47 -1.53 -4.35
CA TRP A 59 5.71 -2.78 -4.29
C TRP A 59 5.81 -3.49 -2.94
N ILE A 60 7.00 -3.57 -2.35
CA ILE A 60 7.21 -4.16 -1.02
C ILE A 60 6.44 -3.33 0.02
N VAL A 61 6.62 -2.01 0.01
CA VAL A 61 5.95 -1.07 0.93
C VAL A 61 4.43 -1.16 0.78
N ALA A 62 3.91 -1.19 -0.45
CA ALA A 62 2.48 -1.34 -0.72
C ALA A 62 1.93 -2.65 -0.13
N SER A 63 2.66 -3.75 -0.30
CA SER A 63 2.26 -5.07 0.20
C SER A 63 2.22 -5.11 1.73
N VAL A 64 3.22 -4.53 2.39
CA VAL A 64 3.27 -4.45 3.86
C VAL A 64 2.14 -3.56 4.39
N ILE A 65 2.01 -2.33 3.88
CA ILE A 65 1.01 -1.38 4.38
C ILE A 65 -0.41 -1.90 4.14
N CYS A 66 -0.71 -2.37 2.92
CA CYS A 66 -2.06 -2.85 2.60
C CYS A 66 -2.38 -4.15 3.36
N GLY A 67 -1.40 -5.04 3.53
CA GLY A 67 -1.56 -6.25 4.34
C GLY A 67 -1.87 -5.91 5.81
N LEU A 68 -1.16 -4.93 6.38
CA LEU A 68 -1.43 -4.44 7.73
C LEU A 68 -2.82 -3.79 7.85
N ILE A 69 -3.22 -2.99 6.87
CA ILE A 69 -4.57 -2.38 6.86
C ILE A 69 -5.64 -3.47 6.89
N VAL A 70 -5.52 -4.50 6.03
CA VAL A 70 -6.48 -5.61 6.01
C VAL A 70 -6.48 -6.36 7.35
N ALA A 71 -5.30 -6.67 7.90
CA ALA A 71 -5.21 -7.34 9.20
C ALA A 71 -5.90 -6.55 10.33
N VAL A 72 -5.75 -5.22 10.35
CA VAL A 72 -6.43 -4.36 11.32
C VAL A 72 -7.93 -4.33 11.10
N LEU A 73 -8.39 -4.30 9.84
CA LEU A 73 -9.81 -4.35 9.51
C LEU A 73 -10.44 -5.68 9.95
N ASP A 74 -9.75 -6.80 9.74
CA ASP A 74 -10.21 -8.12 10.19
C ASP A 74 -10.32 -8.18 11.72
N ILE A 75 -9.36 -7.61 12.46
CA ILE A 75 -9.43 -7.50 13.93
C ILE A 75 -10.62 -6.62 14.36
N ARG A 76 -10.83 -5.48 13.69
CA ARG A 76 -11.94 -4.57 13.97
C ARG A 76 -13.29 -5.29 13.79
N ASP A 77 -13.44 -6.00 12.68
CA ASP A 77 -14.69 -6.68 12.36
C ASP A 77 -14.92 -7.85 13.32
N ASP A 78 -13.88 -8.61 13.70
CA ASP A 78 -13.97 -9.68 14.70
C ASP A 78 -14.38 -9.15 16.09
N ILE A 79 -13.86 -8.00 16.52
CA ILE A 79 -14.29 -7.35 17.77
C ILE A 79 -15.75 -6.88 17.67
N ASN A 80 -16.11 -6.23 16.56
CA ASN A 80 -17.45 -5.69 16.37
C ASN A 80 -18.53 -6.77 16.29
N ASP A 81 -18.18 -7.98 15.84
CA ASP A 81 -19.10 -9.12 15.79
C ASP A 81 -19.16 -9.90 17.12
N ARG A 82 -18.15 -9.77 18.00
CA ARG A 82 -18.13 -10.41 19.34
C ARG A 82 -18.73 -9.57 20.45
N LEU A 83 -18.88 -8.26 20.24
CA LEU A 83 -19.59 -7.41 21.19
C LEU A 83 -21.06 -7.85 21.25
N PRO A 84 -21.60 -8.20 22.42
CA PRO A 84 -23.02 -8.54 22.55
C PRO A 84 -23.85 -7.38 22.00
N ASP A 85 -24.69 -7.66 21.01
CA ASP A 85 -25.66 -6.68 20.52
C ASP A 85 -26.49 -6.19 21.71
N ALA A 86 -26.22 -4.97 22.18
CA ALA A 86 -26.99 -4.28 23.23
C ALA A 86 -28.46 -3.99 22.82
N ARG A 87 -28.91 -4.60 21.73
CA ARG A 87 -30.23 -4.46 21.12
C ARG A 87 -31.15 -5.66 21.38
N ARG A 88 -30.71 -6.64 22.18
CA ARG A 88 -31.52 -7.83 22.52
C ARG A 88 -32.42 -7.67 23.74
N ASP A 89 -32.46 -6.48 24.35
CA ASP A 89 -33.32 -6.18 25.50
C ASP A 89 -34.40 -5.15 25.14
N SER A 90 -35.36 -5.55 24.28
CA SER A 90 -36.68 -4.90 24.13
C SER A 90 -37.67 -5.83 23.44
#